data_AF-A0AAU2AI95-F1
#
_entry.id   AF-A0AAU2AI95-F1
#
_cell.length_a   1.000
_cell.length_b   1.000
_cell.length_c   1.000
_cell.angle_alpha   90.00
_cell.angle_beta   90.00
_cell.angle_gamma   90.00
#
_symmetry.space_group_name_H-M   'P 1'
#
loop_
_entity.id
_entity.type
_entity.pdbx_description
1 polymer ?
#
loop_
_entity_poly.entity_id
_entity_poly.type
_entity_poly.pdbx_seq_one_letter_code
_entity_poly.pdbx_strand_id
1 'polypeptide(L)'
;MTLPQAGRAKAWHLTAAGSAVTATFPEALRPGAPVPGSEKPAVRHGREHLLDVGRIHAAFVTDARTRGEACGPLDLPPAPELPAGEAGVYRPAAHLAHLAHLACTAGTGDDRHRLRAFVERHRPGIGDEQTAAQLAACARVWEQAGEDGAGRAWERRWRSFPRLLVVPVGTTASAVRGAVADLRLTAEENPATVPAGAARIEDPVQRGPSAPIWHPLGARGGRTCGWTEL
;
A
#
# COMPACT_ATOMS: atom_id res chain seq x y z
N MET A 1 -0.58 -31.51 10.55
CA MET A 1 0.19 -32.07 9.42
C MET A 1 1.33 -31.12 9.14
N THR A 2 2.50 -31.41 9.69
CA THR A 2 3.73 -30.69 9.34
C THR A 2 4.47 -31.52 8.30
N LEU A 3 5.23 -30.85 7.43
CA LEU A 3 6.53 -31.22 6.84
C LEU A 3 6.83 -30.22 5.68
N PRO A 4 8.02 -30.27 5.05
CA PRO A 4 9.22 -29.50 5.35
C PRO A 4 9.58 -28.60 4.13
N GLN A 5 10.72 -27.92 4.18
CA GLN A 5 11.30 -27.05 3.13
C GLN A 5 10.80 -27.25 1.67
N ALA A 6 10.08 -26.25 1.11
CA ALA A 6 10.05 -25.93 -0.33
C ALA A 6 9.28 -24.61 -0.65
N GLY A 7 9.99 -23.49 -0.72
CA GLY A 7 10.05 -22.65 -1.93
C GLY A 7 8.81 -22.01 -2.61
N ARG A 8 7.56 -22.06 -2.11
CA ARG A 8 6.45 -21.28 -2.71
C ARG A 8 5.46 -20.84 -1.65
N ALA A 9 5.39 -19.54 -1.38
CA ALA A 9 4.31 -18.97 -0.58
C ALA A 9 2.98 -19.18 -1.33
N LYS A 10 2.23 -20.21 -0.94
CA LYS A 10 0.86 -20.43 -1.38
C LYS A 10 -0.06 -19.86 -0.31
N ALA A 11 -0.82 -18.82 -0.65
CA ALA A 11 -1.95 -18.41 0.14
C ALA A 11 -3.09 -19.41 -0.10
N TRP A 12 -3.57 -20.04 0.97
CA TRP A 12 -4.70 -20.97 0.91
C TRP A 12 -5.97 -20.20 1.23
N HIS A 13 -6.95 -20.29 0.34
CA HIS A 13 -8.32 -19.87 0.63
C HIS A 13 -9.23 -21.09 0.48
N LEU A 14 -10.34 -21.09 1.20
CA LEU A 14 -11.35 -22.12 1.02
C LEU A 14 -12.00 -21.94 -0.35
N THR A 15 -12.13 -23.04 -1.09
CA THR A 15 -13.01 -23.09 -2.27
C THR A 15 -14.46 -22.93 -1.80
N ALA A 16 -15.39 -22.63 -2.71
CA ALA A 16 -16.82 -22.56 -2.35
C ALA A 16 -17.30 -23.86 -1.68
N ALA A 17 -16.85 -25.02 -2.17
CA ALA A 17 -17.12 -26.31 -1.56
C ALA A 17 -16.45 -26.46 -0.17
N GLY A 18 -15.19 -26.03 -0.03
CA GLY A 18 -14.49 -26.03 1.25
C GLY A 18 -15.18 -25.15 2.30
N SER A 19 -15.66 -23.98 1.90
CA SER A 19 -16.43 -23.07 2.76
C SER A 19 -17.74 -23.71 3.21
N ALA A 20 -18.47 -24.39 2.31
CA ALA A 20 -19.71 -25.09 2.65
C ALA A 20 -19.48 -26.21 3.66
N VAL A 21 -18.39 -26.98 3.52
CA VAL A 21 -18.02 -28.05 4.48
C VAL A 21 -17.61 -27.45 5.82
N THR A 22 -16.75 -26.43 5.85
CA THR A 22 -16.33 -25.78 7.11
C THR A 22 -17.51 -25.13 7.84
N ALA A 23 -18.52 -24.63 7.13
CA ALA A 23 -19.74 -24.10 7.74
C ALA A 23 -20.58 -25.16 8.49
N THR A 24 -20.33 -26.46 8.27
CA THR A 24 -20.97 -27.55 9.03
C THR A 24 -20.26 -27.88 10.35
N PHE A 25 -19.06 -27.33 10.58
CA PHE A 25 -18.30 -27.63 11.77
C PHE A 25 -18.91 -26.95 13.00
N PRO A 26 -19.06 -27.65 14.14
CA PRO A 26 -19.61 -27.08 15.37
C PRO A 26 -18.91 -25.80 15.81
N GLU A 27 -17.60 -25.69 15.58
CA GLU A 27 -16.76 -24.54 15.92
C GLU A 27 -17.02 -23.33 15.01
N ALA A 28 -17.51 -23.55 13.79
CA ALA A 28 -17.89 -22.51 12.84
C ALA A 28 -19.34 -22.03 13.05
N LEU A 29 -20.17 -22.86 13.69
CA LEU A 29 -21.54 -22.53 14.10
C LEU A 29 -21.52 -21.61 15.31
N ARG A 30 -21.18 -20.33 15.12
CA ARG A 30 -21.44 -19.30 16.13
C ARG A 30 -22.96 -19.14 16.28
N PRO A 31 -23.55 -19.34 17.47
CA PRO A 31 -24.96 -19.06 17.71
C PRO A 31 -25.23 -17.58 17.36
N GLY A 32 -26.04 -17.32 16.33
CA GLY A 32 -26.35 -15.97 15.85
C GLY A 32 -25.55 -15.48 14.63
N ALA A 33 -24.70 -16.30 14.02
CA ALA A 33 -24.12 -15.95 12.72
C ALA A 33 -25.24 -15.89 11.65
N PRO A 34 -25.44 -14.75 10.96
CA PRO A 34 -26.46 -14.66 9.93
C PRO A 34 -26.15 -15.66 8.81
N VAL A 35 -27.16 -16.44 8.41
CA VAL A 35 -27.16 -17.24 7.18
C VAL A 35 -26.64 -16.36 6.04
N PRO A 36 -25.80 -16.86 5.11
CA PRO A 36 -25.31 -16.03 4.01
C PRO A 36 -26.47 -15.70 3.06
N GLY A 37 -27.26 -14.68 3.39
CA GLY A 37 -27.96 -13.86 2.42
C GLY A 37 -26.93 -13.11 1.56
N SER A 38 -27.38 -12.51 0.46
CA SER A 38 -26.56 -11.70 -0.44
C SER A 38 -25.49 -10.91 0.34
N GLU A 39 -24.22 -11.17 0.03
CA GLU A 39 -23.07 -10.61 0.74
C GLU A 39 -23.27 -9.11 0.97
N LYS A 40 -23.23 -8.68 2.24
CA LYS A 40 -23.38 -7.26 2.58
C LYS A 40 -22.30 -6.45 1.84
N PRO A 41 -22.62 -5.29 1.24
CA PRO A 41 -21.66 -4.47 0.51
C PRO A 41 -20.38 -4.15 1.29
N ALA A 42 -20.49 -3.92 2.60
CA ALA A 42 -19.34 -3.68 3.48
C ALA A 42 -18.38 -4.90 3.57
N VAL A 43 -18.93 -6.12 3.59
CA VAL A 43 -18.14 -7.37 3.62
C VAL A 43 -17.44 -7.57 2.28
N ARG A 44 -18.16 -7.32 1.17
CA ARG A 44 -17.57 -7.37 -0.18
C ARG A 44 -16.43 -6.37 -0.32
N HIS A 45 -16.67 -5.12 0.08
CA HIS A 45 -15.67 -4.05 0.03
C HIS A 45 -14.44 -4.39 0.87
N GLY A 46 -14.63 -4.90 2.09
CA GLY A 46 -13.53 -5.36 2.94
C GLY A 46 -12.73 -6.51 2.31
N ARG A 47 -13.41 -7.46 1.67
CA ARG A 47 -12.76 -8.55 0.94
C ARG A 47 -11.95 -8.06 -0.26
N GLU A 48 -12.53 -7.22 -1.11
CA GLU A 48 -11.83 -6.61 -2.26
C GLU A 48 -10.62 -5.80 -1.80
N HIS A 49 -10.76 -5.06 -0.70
CA HIS A 49 -9.66 -4.33 -0.09
C HIS A 49 -8.50 -5.24 0.32
N LEU A 50 -8.79 -6.30 1.08
CA LEU A 50 -7.76 -7.23 1.53
C LEU A 50 -7.09 -7.97 0.37
N LEU A 51 -7.84 -8.28 -0.69
CA LEU A 51 -7.30 -8.91 -1.89
C LEU A 51 -6.32 -7.99 -2.63
N ASP A 52 -6.68 -6.72 -2.82
CA ASP A 52 -5.81 -5.76 -3.51
C ASP A 52 -4.55 -5.47 -2.69
N VAL A 53 -4.68 -5.22 -1.38
CA VAL A 53 -3.53 -5.04 -0.48
C VAL A 53 -2.64 -6.27 -0.46
N GLY A 54 -3.23 -7.47 -0.42
CA GLY A 54 -2.49 -8.72 -0.48
C GLY A 54 -1.71 -8.91 -1.78
N ARG A 55 -2.28 -8.54 -2.92
CA ARG A 55 -1.60 -8.57 -4.23
C ARG A 55 -0.42 -7.60 -4.28
N ILE A 56 -0.61 -6.38 -3.78
CA ILE A 56 0.45 -5.37 -3.72
C ILE A 56 1.58 -5.87 -2.83
N HIS A 57 1.28 -6.33 -1.60
CA HIS A 57 2.29 -6.87 -0.68
C HIS A 57 3.05 -8.05 -1.28
N ALA A 58 2.35 -9.00 -1.91
CA ALA A 58 2.99 -10.14 -2.56
C ALA A 58 3.95 -9.71 -3.68
N ALA A 59 3.64 -8.65 -4.42
CA ALA A 59 4.53 -8.07 -5.42
C ALA A 59 5.81 -7.51 -4.78
N PHE A 60 5.69 -6.77 -3.67
CA PHE A 60 6.84 -6.25 -2.91
C PHE A 60 7.73 -7.36 -2.35
N VAL A 61 7.13 -8.40 -1.74
CA VAL A 61 7.87 -9.56 -1.23
C VAL A 61 8.59 -10.30 -2.36
N THR A 62 7.95 -10.45 -3.53
CA THR A 62 8.55 -11.14 -4.68
C THR A 62 9.74 -10.34 -5.23
N ASP A 63 9.57 -9.03 -5.41
CA ASP A 63 10.61 -8.12 -5.90
C ASP A 63 11.80 -7.97 -4.93
N ALA A 64 11.54 -7.93 -3.62
CA ALA A 64 12.61 -7.96 -2.62
C ALA A 64 13.45 -9.24 -2.74
N ARG A 65 12.79 -10.40 -2.88
CA ARG A 65 13.47 -11.69 -3.00
C ARG A 65 14.32 -11.79 -4.24
N THR A 66 13.86 -11.27 -5.38
CA THR A 66 14.66 -11.26 -6.62
C THR A 66 15.88 -10.35 -6.50
N ARG A 67 15.81 -9.30 -5.66
CA ARG A 67 16.91 -8.38 -5.38
C ARG A 67 17.82 -8.80 -4.20
N GLY A 68 17.53 -9.91 -3.53
CA GLY A 68 18.25 -10.33 -2.32
C GLY A 68 18.01 -9.41 -1.11
N GLU A 69 16.91 -8.66 -1.12
CA GLU A 69 16.50 -7.73 -0.07
C GLU A 69 15.55 -8.40 0.93
N ALA A 70 15.45 -7.84 2.14
CA ALA A 70 14.61 -8.37 3.19
C ALA A 70 13.21 -7.74 3.15
N CYS A 71 12.25 -8.49 2.64
CA CYS A 71 10.82 -8.20 2.76
C CYS A 71 10.08 -9.52 2.92
N GLY A 72 9.51 -9.73 4.10
CA GLY A 72 8.81 -10.92 4.52
C GLY A 72 7.29 -10.75 4.57
N PRO A 73 6.54 -11.85 4.76
CA PRO A 73 5.09 -11.79 4.91
C PRO A 73 4.61 -10.89 6.05
N LEU A 74 5.42 -10.71 7.10
CA LEU A 74 5.12 -9.86 8.27
C LEU A 74 5.47 -8.38 8.08
N ASP A 75 6.02 -8.01 6.93
CA ASP A 75 6.40 -6.64 6.58
C ASP A 75 5.23 -5.81 6.00
N LEU A 76 4.01 -6.26 6.28
CA LEU A 76 2.74 -5.55 6.13
C LEU A 76 2.19 -5.24 7.54
N PRO A 77 2.77 -4.27 8.26
CA PRO A 77 2.24 -3.87 9.56
C PRO A 77 0.80 -3.35 9.45
N PRO A 78 0.03 -3.37 10.54
CA PRO A 78 -1.26 -2.69 10.60
C PRO A 78 -1.13 -1.24 10.14
N ALA A 79 -2.07 -0.80 9.29
CA ALA A 79 -2.15 0.58 8.86
C ALA A 79 -2.28 1.50 10.09
N PRO A 80 -1.41 2.50 10.27
CA PRO A 80 -1.48 3.37 11.43
C PRO A 80 -2.64 4.35 11.31
N GLU A 81 -3.18 4.75 12.44
CA GLU A 81 -4.04 5.92 12.54
C GLU A 81 -3.15 7.12 12.88
N LEU A 82 -3.14 8.13 12.02
CA LEU A 82 -2.28 9.30 12.16
C LEU A 82 -3.15 10.55 12.32
N PRO A 83 -2.99 11.33 13.40
CA PRO A 83 -3.65 12.62 13.52
C PRO A 83 -3.26 13.52 12.34
N ALA A 84 -4.25 14.15 11.71
CA ALA A 84 -4.07 15.05 10.57
C ALA A 84 -4.60 16.46 10.90
N GLY A 85 -4.32 16.92 12.12
CA GLY A 85 -4.82 18.19 12.68
C GLY A 85 -6.33 18.19 12.94
N GLU A 86 -6.95 19.37 12.82
CA GLU A 86 -8.40 19.56 13.01
C GLU A 86 -9.24 18.82 11.97
N ALA A 87 -8.63 18.40 10.85
CA ALA A 87 -9.27 17.67 9.77
C ALA A 87 -9.47 16.17 10.05
N GLY A 88 -9.09 15.69 11.24
CA GLY A 88 -9.35 14.33 11.70
C GLY A 88 -8.15 13.39 11.63
N VAL A 89 -8.35 12.17 11.14
CA VAL A 89 -7.36 11.08 11.17
C VAL A 89 -7.09 10.58 9.77
N TYR A 90 -5.81 10.53 9.38
CA TYR A 90 -5.35 9.85 8.18
C TYR A 90 -5.19 8.35 8.46
N ARG A 91 -5.72 7.52 7.55
CA ARG A 91 -5.76 6.06 7.67
C ARG A 91 -5.43 5.45 6.32
N PRO A 92 -4.17 5.05 6.08
CA PRO A 92 -3.82 4.51 4.79
C PRO A 92 -4.46 3.15 4.56
N ALA A 93 -4.72 2.80 3.29
CA ALA A 93 -5.27 1.49 2.97
C ALA A 93 -4.30 0.36 3.37
N ALA A 94 -2.99 0.59 3.30
CA ALA A 94 -1.99 -0.28 3.91
C ALA A 94 -0.70 0.46 4.28
N HIS A 95 0.12 -0.16 5.12
CA HIS A 95 1.47 0.31 5.43
C HIS A 95 2.46 -0.82 5.17
N LEU A 96 3.46 -0.57 4.31
CA LEU A 96 4.52 -1.49 3.93
C LEU A 96 5.83 -1.09 4.61
N ALA A 97 6.59 -2.06 5.08
CA ALA A 97 7.91 -1.86 5.68
C ALA A 97 8.96 -2.75 5.02
N HIS A 98 9.76 -2.20 4.13
CA HIS A 98 10.73 -2.95 3.32
C HIS A 98 12.16 -2.64 3.77
N LEU A 99 13.00 -3.66 3.94
CA LEU A 99 14.43 -3.47 4.22
C LEU A 99 15.22 -3.62 2.92
N ALA A 100 15.64 -2.49 2.36
CA ALA A 100 16.49 -2.46 1.18
C ALA A 100 17.97 -2.45 1.58
N HIS A 101 18.78 -3.24 0.86
CA HIS A 101 20.23 -3.11 0.88
C HIS A 101 20.62 -2.12 -0.22
N LEU A 102 21.17 -0.96 0.15
CA LEU A 102 21.80 -0.09 -0.83
C LEU A 102 23.28 -0.47 -0.88
N ALA A 103 23.73 -1.03 -2.00
CA ALA A 103 25.14 -1.14 -2.27
C ALA A 103 25.68 0.27 -2.53
N CYS A 104 26.19 0.95 -1.50
CA CYS A 104 26.81 2.25 -1.64
C CYS A 104 27.98 2.15 -2.63
N THR A 105 27.88 2.81 -3.78
CA THR A 105 29.00 3.01 -4.71
C THR A 105 29.94 4.07 -4.18
N ALA A 106 30.53 3.83 -3.02
CA ALA A 106 31.76 4.46 -2.49
C ALA A 106 31.94 4.02 -1.04
N GLY A 107 32.90 3.11 -0.81
CA GLY A 107 33.54 2.93 0.51
C GLY A 107 32.72 2.22 1.58
N THR A 108 32.94 0.90 1.71
CA THR A 108 32.89 0.14 2.96
C THR A 108 31.72 0.40 3.91
N GLY A 109 30.54 -0.11 3.58
CA GLY A 109 29.43 -0.29 4.52
C GLY A 109 28.24 -1.02 3.88
N ASP A 110 27.76 -2.10 4.51
CA ASP A 110 26.44 -2.70 4.22
C ASP A 110 25.37 -1.78 4.82
N ASP A 111 25.07 -0.65 4.17
CA ASP A 111 24.09 0.29 4.69
C ASP A 111 22.67 -0.19 4.37
N ARG A 112 21.99 -0.70 5.40
CA ARG A 112 20.63 -1.23 5.29
C ARG A 112 19.64 -0.12 5.61
N HIS A 113 18.82 0.23 4.64
CA HIS A 113 17.79 1.25 4.82
C HIS A 113 16.42 0.60 4.93
N ARG A 114 15.68 0.99 5.98
CA ARG A 114 14.27 0.64 6.11
C ARG A 114 13.43 1.63 5.34
N LEU A 115 13.02 1.24 4.14
CA LEU A 115 12.07 1.96 3.32
C LEU A 115 10.65 1.63 3.77
N ARG A 116 9.75 2.61 3.67
CA ARG A 116 8.35 2.46 4.06
C ARG A 116 7.46 3.09 3.01
N ALA A 117 6.26 2.55 2.88
CA ALA A 117 5.23 3.13 2.02
C ALA A 117 3.85 3.04 2.66
N PHE A 118 3.08 4.11 2.52
CA PHE A 118 1.62 4.07 2.64
C PHE A 118 1.03 3.75 1.28
N VAL A 119 0.07 2.83 1.25
CA VAL A 119 -0.63 2.45 0.02
C VAL A 119 -2.04 3.00 0.10
N GLU A 120 -2.44 3.72 -0.93
CA GLU A 120 -3.82 4.13 -1.17
C GLU A 120 -4.40 3.35 -2.35
N ARG A 121 -5.65 2.93 -2.22
CA ARG A 121 -6.40 2.36 -3.34
C ARG A 121 -7.22 3.46 -3.98
N HIS A 122 -7.11 3.60 -5.29
CA HIS A 122 -7.86 4.57 -6.06
C HIS A 122 -8.71 3.85 -7.10
N ARG A 123 -9.99 4.24 -7.25
CA ARG A 123 -10.86 3.75 -8.31
C ARG A 123 -11.25 4.94 -9.17
N PRO A 124 -10.67 5.11 -10.37
CA PRO A 124 -10.98 6.28 -11.19
C PRO A 124 -12.48 6.40 -11.45
N GLY A 125 -13.02 7.61 -11.24
CA GLY A 125 -14.45 7.92 -11.39
C GLY A 125 -15.32 7.46 -10.21
N ILE A 126 -14.74 6.76 -9.22
CA ILE A 126 -15.42 6.32 -7.99
C ILE A 126 -14.49 6.56 -6.81
N GLY A 127 -14.73 7.63 -6.05
CA GLY A 127 -13.91 7.95 -4.87
C GLY A 127 -12.71 8.85 -5.18
N ASP A 128 -12.81 9.67 -6.23
CA ASP A 128 -11.84 10.73 -6.53
C ASP A 128 -11.78 11.72 -5.35
N GLU A 129 -12.94 12.14 -4.82
CA GLU A 129 -13.03 13.00 -3.62
C GLU A 129 -12.43 12.30 -2.38
N GLN A 130 -12.68 11.00 -2.21
CA GLN A 130 -12.06 10.24 -1.12
C GLN A 130 -10.54 10.20 -1.26
N THR A 131 -10.03 10.03 -2.49
CA THR A 131 -8.60 9.99 -2.76
C THR A 131 -7.97 11.35 -2.53
N ALA A 132 -8.62 12.43 -2.96
CA ALA A 132 -8.23 13.81 -2.67
C ALA A 132 -8.15 14.06 -1.16
N ALA A 133 -9.16 13.63 -0.40
CA ALA A 133 -9.17 13.75 1.04
C ALA A 133 -8.03 12.97 1.70
N GLN A 134 -7.70 11.76 1.23
CA GLN A 134 -6.55 10.99 1.72
C GLN A 134 -5.21 11.67 1.39
N LEU A 135 -5.05 12.20 0.18
CA LEU A 135 -3.86 12.95 -0.22
C LEU A 135 -3.66 14.19 0.66
N ALA A 136 -4.72 14.97 0.84
CA ALA A 136 -4.72 16.15 1.70
C ALA A 136 -4.43 15.80 3.18
N ALA A 137 -5.00 14.70 3.68
CA ALA A 137 -4.76 14.23 5.04
C ALA A 137 -3.31 13.77 5.22
N CYS A 138 -2.75 13.03 4.26
CA CYS A 138 -1.35 12.61 4.28
C CYS A 138 -0.39 13.82 4.23
N ALA A 139 -0.69 14.83 3.40
CA ALA A 139 0.06 16.08 3.34
C ALA A 139 0.07 16.81 4.70
N ARG A 140 -1.08 16.85 5.38
CA ARG A 140 -1.16 17.43 6.74
C ARG A 140 -0.35 16.64 7.77
N VAL A 141 -0.38 15.31 7.72
CA VAL A 141 0.46 14.47 8.60
C VAL A 141 1.94 14.76 8.37
N TRP A 142 2.35 14.91 7.11
CA TRP A 142 3.73 15.25 6.75
C TRP A 142 4.15 16.61 7.29
N GLU A 143 3.30 17.62 7.15
CA GLU A 143 3.58 18.99 7.56
C GLU A 143 3.40 19.23 9.07
N GLN A 144 2.77 18.31 9.81
CA GLN A 144 2.51 18.49 11.23
C GLN A 144 3.81 18.68 12.03
N ALA A 145 3.91 19.80 12.76
CA ALA A 145 5.04 20.11 13.62
C ALA A 145 5.11 19.16 14.82
N GLY A 146 6.33 18.87 15.30
CA GLY A 146 6.53 18.15 16.56
C GLY A 146 5.99 18.93 17.77
N GLU A 147 5.74 18.24 18.88
CA GLU A 147 5.21 18.83 20.13
C GLU A 147 6.09 19.98 20.65
N ASP A 148 7.41 19.88 20.47
CA ASP A 148 8.39 20.90 20.88
C ASP A 148 8.61 21.99 19.82
N GLY A 149 7.83 22.00 18.73
CA GLY A 149 7.98 22.91 17.59
C GLY A 149 9.23 22.66 16.73
N ALA A 150 10.10 21.73 17.13
CA ALA A 150 11.27 21.29 16.36
C ALA A 150 10.91 20.11 15.45
N GLY A 151 11.23 20.23 14.17
CA GLY A 151 11.04 19.17 13.18
C GLY A 151 9.57 18.81 12.94
N ARG A 152 9.35 17.66 12.30
CA ARG A 152 8.00 17.14 12.01
C ARG A 152 7.62 16.05 13.02
N ALA A 153 6.34 15.98 13.38
CA ALA A 153 5.82 15.02 14.35
C ALA A 153 6.15 13.57 14.00
N TRP A 154 6.19 13.25 12.71
CA TRP A 154 6.49 11.90 12.22
C TRP A 154 7.95 11.48 12.38
N GLU A 155 8.89 12.42 12.55
CA GLU A 155 10.34 12.13 12.67
C GLU A 155 10.65 11.33 13.95
N ARG A 156 9.81 11.45 14.98
CA ARG A 156 9.89 10.60 16.19
C ARG A 156 9.55 9.13 15.91
N ARG A 157 8.76 8.87 14.86
CA ARG A 157 8.25 7.54 14.51
C ARG A 157 9.08 6.87 13.42
N TRP A 158 9.61 7.64 12.49
CA TRP A 158 10.35 7.12 11.34
C TRP A 158 11.55 8.00 11.00
N ARG A 159 12.67 7.35 10.62
CA ARG A 159 13.87 8.05 10.10
C ARG A 159 13.61 8.79 8.79
N SER A 160 12.68 8.28 7.99
CA SER A 160 12.19 8.90 6.76
C SER A 160 10.69 8.63 6.68
N PHE A 161 9.91 9.63 6.28
CA PHE A 161 8.48 9.44 6.14
C PHE A 161 8.15 8.37 5.10
N PRO A 162 7.10 7.54 5.31
CA PRO A 162 6.67 6.57 4.32
C PRO A 162 6.21 7.22 3.01
N ARG A 163 6.69 6.70 1.88
CA ARG A 163 6.28 7.17 0.54
C ARG A 163 4.79 6.89 0.30
N LEU A 164 4.10 7.74 -0.44
CA LEU A 164 2.69 7.55 -0.76
C LEU A 164 2.53 6.86 -2.12
N LEU A 165 2.03 5.63 -2.11
CA LEU A 165 1.79 4.83 -3.29
C LEU A 165 0.30 4.78 -3.58
N VAL A 166 -0.14 5.53 -4.58
CA VAL A 166 -1.53 5.50 -5.04
C VAL A 166 -1.67 4.40 -6.10
N VAL A 167 -2.53 3.42 -5.85
CA VAL A 167 -2.70 2.27 -6.71
C VAL A 167 -4.09 2.28 -7.33
N PRO A 168 -4.23 2.74 -8.58
CA PRO A 168 -5.46 2.58 -9.34
C PRO A 168 -5.83 1.10 -9.50
N VAL A 169 -7.05 0.75 -9.11
CA VAL A 169 -7.63 -0.60 -9.23
C VAL A 169 -8.81 -0.58 -10.18
N GLY A 170 -8.93 -1.63 -11.00
CA GLY A 170 -9.97 -1.69 -12.06
C GLY A 170 -9.71 -0.78 -13.26
N THR A 171 -8.54 -0.14 -13.31
CA THR A 171 -8.13 0.72 -14.43
C THR A 171 -7.52 -0.11 -15.55
N THR A 172 -7.89 0.14 -16.80
CA THR A 172 -7.25 -0.51 -17.95
C THR A 172 -5.87 0.12 -18.23
N ALA A 173 -5.01 -0.60 -18.95
CA ALA A 173 -3.71 -0.07 -19.36
C ALA A 173 -3.81 1.20 -20.23
N SER A 174 -4.90 1.36 -21.01
CA SER A 174 -5.14 2.57 -21.79
C SER A 174 -5.62 3.75 -20.94
N ALA A 175 -6.32 3.49 -19.84
CA ALA A 175 -6.89 4.51 -18.95
C ALA A 175 -5.91 5.01 -17.87
N VAL A 176 -4.83 4.28 -17.59
CA VAL A 176 -3.89 4.63 -16.49
C VAL A 176 -3.30 6.02 -16.62
N ARG A 177 -3.00 6.48 -17.85
CA ARG A 177 -2.44 7.82 -18.05
C ARG A 177 -3.43 8.94 -17.68
N GLY A 178 -4.71 8.75 -17.99
CA GLY A 178 -5.78 9.68 -17.60
C GLY A 178 -5.92 9.72 -16.09
N ALA A 179 -6.08 8.56 -15.47
CA ALA A 179 -6.19 8.46 -14.00
C ALA A 179 -4.99 9.08 -13.26
N VAL A 180 -3.77 8.88 -13.76
CA VAL A 180 -2.57 9.52 -13.20
C VAL A 180 -2.57 11.03 -13.41
N ALA A 181 -3.07 11.53 -14.55
CA ALA A 181 -3.19 12.98 -14.78
C ALA A 181 -4.20 13.60 -13.81
N ASP A 182 -5.34 12.95 -13.58
CA ASP A 182 -6.35 13.41 -12.63
C ASP A 182 -5.79 13.44 -11.20
N LEU A 183 -5.07 12.38 -10.81
CA LEU A 183 -4.38 12.32 -9.50
C LEU A 183 -3.33 13.42 -9.33
N ARG A 184 -2.64 13.81 -10.41
CA ARG A 184 -1.69 14.93 -10.36
C ARG A 184 -2.38 16.25 -10.14
N LEU A 185 -3.49 16.51 -10.83
CA LEU A 185 -4.30 17.70 -10.61
C LEU A 185 -4.78 17.77 -9.15
N THR A 186 -5.27 16.65 -8.60
CA THR A 186 -5.65 16.56 -7.19
C THR A 186 -4.47 16.81 -6.23
N ALA A 187 -3.28 16.31 -6.57
CA ALA A 187 -2.07 16.51 -5.78
C ALA A 187 -1.54 17.96 -5.88
N GLU A 188 -1.75 18.65 -7.00
CA GLU A 188 -1.42 20.07 -7.16
C GLU A 188 -2.28 20.98 -6.27
N GLU A 189 -3.56 20.65 -6.10
CA GLU A 189 -4.48 21.35 -5.19
C GLU A 189 -4.11 21.14 -3.71
N ASN A 190 -3.42 20.04 -3.41
CA ASN A 190 -2.99 19.67 -2.07
C ASN A 190 -1.49 19.33 -2.11
N PRO A 191 -0.61 20.32 -2.32
CA PRO A 191 0.80 20.09 -2.60
C PRO A 191 1.47 19.38 -1.43
N ALA A 192 1.42 18.06 -1.46
CA ALA A 192 2.14 17.22 -0.55
C ALA A 192 3.60 17.25 -1.02
N THR A 193 4.49 17.74 -0.18
CA THR A 193 5.94 17.53 -0.31
C THR A 193 6.33 16.07 -0.07
N VAL A 194 5.35 15.22 0.26
CA VAL A 194 5.48 13.76 0.40
C VAL A 194 5.93 13.14 -0.92
N PRO A 195 6.99 12.31 -0.91
CA PRO A 195 7.34 11.47 -2.05
C PRO A 195 6.17 10.57 -2.43
N ALA A 196 5.53 10.85 -3.57
CA ALA A 196 4.29 10.20 -3.98
C ALA A 196 4.33 9.74 -5.44
N GLY A 197 3.80 8.55 -5.69
CA GLY A 197 3.74 7.95 -7.02
C GLY A 197 2.47 7.15 -7.24
N ALA A 198 2.03 7.08 -8.49
CA ALA A 198 0.90 6.28 -8.90
C ALA A 198 1.30 5.17 -9.89
N ALA A 199 0.81 3.95 -9.68
CA ALA A 199 0.98 2.83 -10.61
C ALA A 199 -0.23 1.91 -10.53
N ARG A 200 -0.73 1.47 -11.67
CA ARG A 200 -1.87 0.54 -11.75
C ARG A 200 -1.50 -0.79 -11.09
N ILE A 201 -2.43 -1.41 -10.36
CA ILE A 201 -2.15 -2.63 -9.55
C ILE A 201 -1.49 -3.78 -10.33
N GLU A 202 -1.82 -3.97 -11.61
CA GLU A 202 -1.20 -5.04 -12.40
C GLU A 202 0.28 -4.77 -12.71
N ASP A 203 0.73 -3.51 -12.73
CA ASP A 203 2.10 -3.16 -13.09
C ASP A 203 3.13 -3.64 -12.05
N PRO A 204 2.99 -3.38 -10.72
CA PRO A 204 3.90 -3.94 -9.73
C PRO A 204 3.79 -5.46 -9.64
N VAL A 205 2.61 -6.04 -9.90
CA VAL A 205 2.43 -7.50 -9.92
C VAL A 205 3.19 -8.14 -11.09
N GLN A 206 3.19 -7.53 -12.27
CA GLN A 206 3.81 -8.08 -13.47
C GLN A 206 5.30 -7.74 -13.60
N ARG A 207 5.69 -6.52 -13.22
CA ARG A 207 7.03 -5.98 -13.47
C ARG A 207 7.86 -5.77 -12.20
N GLY A 208 7.23 -5.87 -11.02
CA GLY A 208 7.85 -5.57 -9.73
C GLY A 208 7.76 -4.07 -9.39
N PRO A 209 7.56 -3.70 -8.11
CA PRO A 209 7.53 -2.32 -7.67
C PRO A 209 8.84 -1.56 -7.89
N SER A 210 9.99 -2.24 -8.01
CA SER A 210 11.27 -1.61 -8.31
C SER A 210 11.45 -1.24 -9.78
N ALA A 211 10.61 -1.75 -10.68
CA ALA A 211 10.66 -1.38 -12.09
C ALA A 211 10.23 0.09 -12.30
N PRO A 212 10.62 0.74 -13.41
CA PRO A 212 10.16 2.07 -13.75
C PRO A 212 8.69 2.06 -14.19
N ILE A 213 7.80 1.98 -13.21
CA ILE A 213 6.34 1.90 -13.37
C ILE A 213 5.60 2.98 -12.60
N TRP A 214 6.23 3.60 -11.61
CA TRP A 214 5.59 4.60 -10.77
C TRP A 214 5.65 5.95 -11.44
N HIS A 215 4.50 6.58 -11.63
CA HIS A 215 4.37 7.93 -12.12
C HIS A 215 4.44 8.90 -10.94
N PRO A 216 5.48 9.74 -10.83
CA PRO A 216 5.56 10.71 -9.75
C PRO A 216 4.37 11.69 -9.79
N LEU A 217 3.82 11.99 -8.61
CA LEU A 217 2.67 12.90 -8.44
C LEU A 217 3.07 14.32 -7.99
N GLY A 218 4.32 14.54 -7.60
CA GLY A 218 4.81 15.86 -7.18
C GLY A 218 4.98 16.88 -8.32
N ALA A 219 5.13 18.15 -7.96
CA ALA A 219 5.10 19.33 -8.84
C ALA A 219 6.09 19.34 -10.03
N ARG A 220 7.14 18.51 -10.00
CA ARG A 220 7.95 18.21 -11.17
C ARG A 220 7.53 16.83 -11.70
N GLY A 221 6.51 16.81 -12.55
CA GLY A 221 6.15 15.62 -13.30
C GLY A 221 7.40 14.96 -13.90
N GLY A 222 7.66 13.72 -13.50
CA GLY A 222 8.88 12.99 -13.85
C GLY A 222 8.65 11.79 -14.77
N ARG A 223 9.75 11.22 -15.28
CA ARG A 223 9.74 9.90 -15.92
C ARG A 223 9.30 8.85 -14.90
N THR A 224 8.71 7.75 -15.38
CA THR A 224 8.38 6.63 -14.50
C THR A 224 9.64 6.07 -13.84
N CYS A 225 9.57 5.83 -12.53
CA CYS A 225 10.71 5.39 -11.72
C CYS A 225 10.32 4.18 -10.84
N GLY A 226 11.32 3.59 -10.19
CA GLY A 226 11.08 2.59 -9.15
C GLY A 226 10.53 3.25 -7.88
N TRP A 227 9.77 2.51 -7.07
CA TRP A 227 9.16 3.08 -5.86
C TRP A 227 10.18 3.65 -4.85
N THR A 228 11.42 3.16 -4.87
CA THR A 228 12.52 3.64 -4.02
C THR A 228 13.11 4.97 -4.46
N GLU A 229 12.84 5.36 -5.72
CA GLU A 229 13.33 6.58 -6.38
C GLU A 229 12.29 7.71 -6.39
N LEU A 230 11.10 7.45 -5.82
CA LEU A 230 10.10 8.48 -5.54
C LEU A 230 10.58 9.43 -4.45
#